data_AF-A0A1K1Q987-F1
#
_entry.id   AF-A0A1K1Q987-F1
#
_cell.length_a   1.000
_cell.length_b   1.000
_cell.length_c   1.000
_cell.angle_alpha   90.00
_cell.angle_beta   90.00
_cell.angle_gamma   90.00
#
_symmetry.space_group_name_H-M   'P 1'
#
loop_
_entity.id
_entity.type
_entity.pdbx_description
1 polymer ?
#
loop_
_entity_poly.entity_id
_entity_poly.type
_entity_poly.pdbx_seq_one_letter_code
_entity_poly.pdbx_strand_id
1 'polypeptide(L)'
;MKIVKLILGYILWAILICLSSLGLVRLWIGPKKIAVTFLEQLMDWGYGLTLMIDSALIASITTVLFILLDVFILRKKLKPNHKPIGIKLILALVLTAVVGVIFLLINP
;
A
#
# COMPACT_ATOMS: atom_id res chain seq x y z
N MET A 1 14.63 15.85 -18.34
CA MET A 1 13.91 14.56 -18.55
C MET A 1 14.24 13.44 -17.56
N LYS A 2 15.44 13.36 -16.97
CA LYS A 2 15.78 12.30 -15.98
C LYS A 2 14.93 12.34 -14.71
N ILE A 3 14.60 13.53 -14.22
CA ILE A 3 13.78 13.73 -13.01
C ILE A 3 12.33 13.28 -13.25
N VAL A 4 11.74 13.65 -14.39
CA VAL A 4 10.36 13.27 -14.75
C VAL A 4 10.20 11.75 -14.82
N LYS A 5 11.13 11.03 -15.45
CA LYS A 5 11.12 9.55 -15.49
C LYS A 5 11.19 8.92 -14.09
N LEU A 6 11.93 9.56 -13.19
CA LEU A 6 12.12 9.09 -11.82
C LEU A 6 10.87 9.31 -10.97
N ILE A 7 10.21 10.46 -11.11
CA ILE A 7 8.90 10.75 -10.50
C ILE A 7 7.85 9.76 -11.01
N LEU A 8 7.77 9.55 -12.33
CA LEU A 8 6.81 8.61 -12.94
C LEU A 8 7.00 7.18 -12.42
N GLY A 9 8.26 6.78 -12.20
CA GLY A 9 8.60 5.49 -11.60
C GLY A 9 8.07 5.35 -10.17
N TYR A 10 8.22 6.36 -9.32
CA TYR A 10 7.68 6.33 -7.97
C TYR A 10 6.15 6.37 -7.94
N ILE A 11 5.51 7.09 -8.87
CA ILE A 11 4.05 7.07 -9.02
C ILE A 11 3.56 5.65 -9.32
N LEU A 12 4.22 4.93 -10.23
CA LEU A 12 3.90 3.52 -10.50
C LEU A 12 4.03 2.64 -9.25
N TRP A 13 5.10 2.83 -8.46
CA TRP A 13 5.27 2.10 -7.20
C TRP A 13 4.18 2.44 -6.17
N ALA A 14 3.81 3.72 -6.06
CA ALA A 14 2.75 4.16 -5.16
C ALA A 14 1.40 3.53 -5.53
N ILE A 15 1.08 3.45 -6.83
CA ILE A 15 -0.14 2.75 -7.31
C ILE A 15 -0.10 1.28 -6.91
N LEU A 16 1.04 0.62 -7.05
CA LEU A 16 1.23 -0.80 -6.72
C LEU A 16 1.08 -1.06 -5.21
N ILE A 17 1.63 -0.18 -4.38
CA ILE A 17 1.47 -0.20 -2.92
C ILE A 17 0.01 0.04 -2.53
N CYS A 18 -0.65 1.02 -3.17
CA CYS A 18 -2.06 1.33 -2.94
C CYS A 18 -2.96 0.11 -3.25
N LEU A 19 -2.78 -0.52 -4.42
CA LEU A 19 -3.49 -1.75 -4.78
C LEU A 19 -3.24 -2.89 -3.80
N SER A 20 -1.99 -3.06 -3.34
CA SER A 20 -1.63 -4.09 -2.36
C SER A 20 -2.28 -3.84 -0.99
N SER A 21 -2.30 -2.59 -0.54
CA SER A 21 -2.93 -2.20 0.73
C SER A 21 -4.45 -2.40 0.73
N LEU A 22 -5.12 -2.11 -0.40
CA LEU A 22 -6.54 -2.41 -0.59
C LEU A 22 -6.82 -3.90 -0.48
N GLY A 23 -5.95 -4.73 -1.07
CA GLY A 23 -6.05 -6.18 -0.98
C GLY A 23 -5.91 -6.69 0.46
N LEU A 24 -4.94 -6.17 1.21
CA LEU A 24 -4.71 -6.53 2.62
C LEU A 24 -5.90 -6.16 3.51
N VAL A 25 -6.38 -4.92 3.41
CA VAL A 25 -7.53 -4.45 4.21
C VAL A 25 -8.78 -5.25 3.85
N ARG A 26 -9.01 -5.55 2.56
CA ARG A 26 -10.14 -6.38 2.13
C ARG A 26 -10.06 -7.81 2.66
N LEU A 27 -8.86 -8.39 2.72
CA LEU A 27 -8.63 -9.70 3.33
C LEU A 27 -8.96 -9.71 4.82
N TRP A 28 -8.67 -8.61 5.52
CA TRP A 28 -8.93 -8.47 6.95
C TRP A 28 -10.42 -8.27 7.27
N ILE A 29 -11.07 -7.30 6.62
CA ILE A 29 -12.48 -6.96 6.90
C ILE A 29 -13.42 -8.08 6.39
N GLY A 30 -12.97 -8.88 5.41
CA GLY A 30 -13.68 -10.07 4.95
C GLY A 30 -14.70 -9.81 3.83
N PRO A 31 -15.58 -10.77 3.52
CA PRO A 31 -16.57 -10.60 2.46
C PRO A 31 -17.73 -9.71 2.92
N LYS A 32 -18.10 -8.77 2.05
CA LYS A 32 -19.29 -7.94 2.18
C LYS A 32 -20.55 -8.81 2.20
N LYS A 33 -21.43 -8.63 3.19
CA LYS A 33 -22.75 -9.26 3.21
C LYS A 33 -23.70 -8.50 2.27
N ILE A 34 -24.63 -9.21 1.63
CA ILE A 34 -25.63 -8.59 0.76
C ILE A 34 -26.62 -7.84 1.65
N ALA A 35 -26.68 -6.52 1.53
CA ALA A 35 -27.63 -5.69 2.25
C ALA A 35 -29.06 -5.93 1.70
N VAL A 36 -29.97 -6.31 2.59
CA VAL A 36 -31.39 -6.58 2.30
C VAL A 36 -32.29 -5.47 2.87
N THR A 37 -31.77 -4.66 3.80
CA THR A 37 -32.47 -3.59 4.50
C THR A 37 -31.76 -2.23 4.39
N PHE A 38 -32.49 -1.14 4.67
CA PHE A 38 -31.96 0.23 4.60
C PHE A 38 -30.83 0.50 5.61
N LEU A 39 -30.88 -0.12 6.81
CA LEU A 39 -29.80 -0.08 7.80
C LEU A 39 -28.53 -0.79 7.30
N GLU A 40 -28.69 -1.93 6.64
CA GLU A 40 -27.57 -2.66 6.02
C GLU A 40 -26.97 -1.88 4.84
N GLN A 41 -27.77 -1.09 4.11
CA GLN A 41 -27.28 -0.15 3.09
C GLN A 41 -26.42 0.97 3.70
N LEU A 42 -26.75 1.46 4.90
CA LEU A 42 -25.91 2.43 5.60
C LEU A 42 -24.60 1.79 6.09
N MET A 43 -24.65 0.56 6.60
CA MET A 43 -23.46 -0.20 6.99
C MET A 43 -22.56 -0.52 5.79
N ASP A 44 -23.14 -0.70 4.60
CA ASP A 44 -22.43 -0.88 3.34
C ASP A 44 -21.57 0.35 2.97
N TRP A 45 -22.08 1.55 3.22
CA TRP A 45 -21.33 2.78 3.02
C TRP A 45 -20.20 2.93 4.04
N GLY A 46 -20.47 2.61 5.31
CA GLY A 46 -19.45 2.54 6.37
C GLY A 46 -18.32 1.58 6.01
N TYR A 47 -18.66 0.38 5.53
CA TYR A 47 -17.70 -0.62 5.06
C TYR A 47 -16.80 -0.09 3.95
N GLY A 48 -17.38 0.57 2.93
CA GLY A 48 -16.62 1.16 1.83
C GLY A 48 -15.70 2.30 2.29
N LEU A 49 -16.18 3.15 3.19
CA LEU A 49 -15.43 4.26 3.77
C LEU A 49 -14.24 3.77 4.60
N THR A 50 -14.46 2.81 5.51
CA THR A 50 -13.40 2.21 6.32
C THR A 50 -12.33 1.57 5.44
N LEU A 51 -12.76 0.79 4.43
CA LEU A 51 -11.83 0.16 3.49
C LEU A 51 -11.00 1.20 2.72
N MET A 52 -11.60 2.31 2.29
CA MET A 52 -10.89 3.38 1.60
C MET A 52 -9.92 4.14 2.52
N ILE A 53 -10.36 4.52 3.72
CA ILE A 53 -9.57 5.33 4.65
C ILE A 53 -8.38 4.53 5.17
N ASP A 54 -8.60 3.30 5.61
CA ASP A 54 -7.54 2.45 6.18
C ASP A 54 -6.52 2.05 5.13
N SER A 55 -6.96 1.68 3.93
CA SER A 55 -6.03 1.37 2.83
C SER A 55 -5.24 2.61 2.39
N ALA A 56 -5.87 3.79 2.32
CA ALA A 56 -5.17 5.02 1.96
C ALA A 56 -4.11 5.41 3.01
N LEU A 57 -4.41 5.24 4.30
CA LEU A 57 -3.45 5.47 5.39
C LEU A 57 -2.27 4.51 5.30
N ILE A 58 -2.53 3.21 5.18
CA ILE A 58 -1.49 2.19 5.03
C ILE A 58 -0.63 2.46 3.78
N ALA A 59 -1.27 2.75 2.64
CA ALA A 59 -0.59 3.06 1.39
C ALA A 59 0.31 4.30 1.51
N SER A 60 -0.18 5.35 2.16
CA SER A 60 0.55 6.60 2.35
C SER A 60 1.82 6.39 3.19
N ILE A 61 1.68 5.76 4.37
CA ILE A 61 2.81 5.48 5.26
C ILE A 61 3.84 4.59 4.55
N THR A 62 3.36 3.53 3.90
CA THR A 62 4.21 2.58 3.18
C THR A 62 4.95 3.23 2.01
N THR A 63 4.28 4.11 1.25
CA THR A 63 4.89 4.82 0.12
C THR A 63 6.00 5.76 0.58
N VAL A 64 5.77 6.51 1.67
CA VAL A 64 6.80 7.40 2.24
C VAL A 64 8.01 6.60 2.71
N LEU A 65 7.79 5.52 3.45
CA LEU A 65 8.87 4.64 3.92
C LEU A 65 9.63 4.00 2.76
N PHE A 66 8.92 3.52 1.73
CA PHE A 66 9.52 2.92 0.55
C PHE A 66 10.41 3.91 -0.21
N ILE A 67 9.94 5.13 -0.43
CA ILE A 67 10.74 6.19 -1.08
C ILE A 67 11.98 6.50 -0.25
N LEU A 68 11.84 6.60 1.08
CA LEU A 68 12.96 6.88 1.97
C LEU A 68 14.02 5.78 1.91
N LEU A 69 13.61 4.52 2.00
CA LEU A 69 14.50 3.37 1.88
C LEU A 69 15.14 3.26 0.50
N ASP A 70 14.41 3.55 -0.58
CA ASP A 70 14.95 3.52 -1.93
C ASP A 70 16.06 4.57 -2.11
N VAL A 71 15.82 5.79 -1.62
CA VAL A 71 16.75 6.91 -1.74
C VAL A 71 17.98 6.73 -0.85
N PHE A 72 17.81 6.33 0.40
CA PHE A 72 18.91 6.24 1.37
C PHE A 72 19.70 4.94 1.28
N ILE A 73 19.02 3.79 1.09
CA ILE A 73 19.65 2.47 1.19
C ILE A 73 19.92 1.91 -0.20
N LEU A 74 18.89 1.73 -1.03
CA LEU A 74 19.04 1.01 -2.29
C LEU A 74 19.96 1.75 -3.26
N ARG A 75 19.82 3.07 -3.39
CA ARG A 75 20.72 3.86 -4.26
C ARG A 75 22.17 3.89 -3.81
N LYS A 76 22.43 3.78 -2.50
CA LYS A 76 23.80 3.75 -1.96
C LYS A 76 24.43 2.36 -2.00
N LYS A 77 23.65 1.28 -1.81
CA LYS A 77 24.15 -0.09 -1.68
C LYS A 77 24.10 -0.91 -2.98
N LEU A 78 23.19 -0.63 -3.91
CA LEU A 78 23.09 -1.38 -5.16
C LEU A 78 24.01 -0.75 -6.22
N LYS A 79 25.04 -1.50 -6.61
CA LYS A 79 25.89 -1.18 -7.77
C LYS A 79 25.01 -1.04 -9.03
N PRO A 80 25.35 -0.15 -9.98
CA PRO A 80 24.51 0.19 -11.14
C PRO A 80 24.18 -0.97 -12.09
N ASN A 81 24.81 -2.14 -11.95
CA ASN A 81 24.69 -3.27 -12.87
C ASN A 81 23.76 -4.41 -12.37
N HIS A 82 23.12 -4.26 -11.20
CA HIS A 82 22.16 -5.24 -10.71
C HIS A 82 20.73 -4.81 -10.99
N LYS A 83 19.95 -5.70 -11.64
CA LYS A 83 18.53 -5.52 -11.98
C LYS A 83 17.74 -5.14 -10.72
N PRO A 84 17.49 -3.84 -10.47
CA PRO A 84 17.08 -3.37 -9.15
C PRO A 84 15.57 -3.52 -8.92
N ILE A 85 14.82 -3.94 -9.95
CA ILE A 85 13.37 -3.98 -9.93
C ILE A 85 12.83 -5.08 -9.01
N GLY A 86 13.42 -6.27 -9.00
CA GLY A 86 12.96 -7.39 -8.18
C GLY A 86 13.14 -7.12 -6.68
N ILE A 87 14.29 -6.57 -6.30
CA ILE A 87 14.58 -6.19 -4.91
C ILE A 87 13.61 -5.10 -4.42
N LYS A 88 13.32 -4.11 -5.26
CA LYS A 88 12.33 -3.07 -4.97
C LYS A 88 10.93 -3.66 -4.79
N LEU A 89 10.57 -4.67 -5.58
CA LEU A 89 9.26 -5.34 -5.50
C LEU A 89 9.11 -6.11 -4.19
N ILE A 90 10.12 -6.90 -3.83
CA ILE A 90 10.15 -7.62 -2.55
C ILE A 90 10.11 -6.62 -1.39
N LEU A 91 10.90 -5.55 -1.45
CA LEU A 91 10.91 -4.52 -0.41
C LEU A 91 9.53 -3.87 -0.25
N ALA A 92 8.88 -3.47 -1.35
CA ALA A 92 7.55 -2.87 -1.31
C ALA A 92 6.51 -3.82 -0.70
N LEU A 93 6.52 -5.10 -1.11
CA LEU A 93 5.60 -6.11 -0.57
C LEU A 93 5.82 -6.35 0.93
N VAL A 94 7.07 -6.54 1.35
CA VAL A 94 7.42 -6.75 2.76
C VAL A 94 7.02 -5.54 3.60
N LEU A 95 7.30 -4.33 3.14
CA LEU A 95 6.88 -3.12 3.85
C LEU A 95 5.36 -3.00 3.95
N THR A 96 4.64 -3.24 2.86
CA THR A 96 3.18 -3.15 2.86
C THR A 96 2.59 -4.18 3.83
N ALA A 97 3.14 -5.40 3.86
CA ALA A 97 2.71 -6.43 4.79
C ALA A 97 3.00 -6.04 6.25
N VAL A 98 4.22 -5.58 6.55
CA VAL A 98 4.61 -5.20 7.92
C VAL A 98 3.79 -4.01 8.42
N VAL A 99 3.69 -2.94 7.63
CA VAL A 99 2.91 -1.74 8.01
C VAL A 99 1.43 -2.08 8.10
N GLY A 100 0.90 -2.86 7.14
CA GLY A 100 -0.49 -3.30 7.16
C GLY A 100 -0.82 -4.10 8.40
N VAL A 101 -0.01 -5.10 8.76
CA VAL A 101 -0.22 -5.91 9.98
C VAL A 101 -0.14 -5.05 11.24
N ILE A 102 0.84 -4.14 11.34
CA ILE A 102 0.95 -3.24 12.50
C ILE A 102 -0.27 -2.32 12.62
N PHE A 103 -0.73 -1.76 11.50
CA PHE A 103 -1.89 -0.88 11.48
C PHE A 103 -3.16 -1.61 11.92
N LEU A 104 -3.38 -2.84 11.43
CA LEU A 104 -4.51 -3.68 11.81
C LEU A 104 -4.46 -4.16 13.26
N LEU A 105 -3.25 -4.37 13.82
CA LEU A 105 -3.11 -4.70 15.23
C LEU A 105 -3.40 -3.51 16.16
N ILE A 106 -3.11 -2.29 15.71
CA ILE A 106 -3.37 -1.06 16.49
C ILE A 106 -4.84 -0.63 16.39
N ASN A 107 -5.45 -0.76 15.21
CA ASN A 107 -6.86 -0.46 14.96
C ASN A 107 -7.61 -1.78 14.64
N PRO A 108 -8.12 -2.48 15.67
CA PRO A 108 -8.87 -3.72 15.50
C PRO A 108 -10.24 -3.51 14.85
#